data_AF-A0A0D0TUK3-F1
#
_entry.id   AF-A0A0D0TUK3-F1
#
_cell.length_a   1.000
_cell.length_b   1.000
_cell.length_c   1.000
_cell.angle_alpha   90.00
_cell.angle_beta   90.00
_cell.angle_gamma   90.00
#
_symmetry.space_group_name_H-M   'P 1'
#
loop_
_entity.id
_entity.type
_entity.pdbx_description
1 polymer ?
#
loop_
_entity_poly.entity_id
_entity_poly.type
_entity_poly.pdbx_seq_one_letter_code
_entity_poly.pdbx_strand_id
1 'polypeptide(L)'
;MGFCRFLASLLCVSKIQADTDSIFPITKDFITSCSSISSASTANTRTSNRSQQIPDKASGRTMVLQEFINSEKTYVNLLEQFDDIYIHSACAPLTFHTGGKLAREITFDTALTADERKTMFNGFQEILSLHRKLVLPKLVAATQVLLTQGDDLDGVRSTHAAFEVCQVICKFADWFKMYSSYSATCDNASAKLTQWTNGNDTARQDKNRVQAYLAKCKANKKHSQINMTGYLLLPIQRLTRYKMLLEQLEHYTPAPPSGTRDYIGEALARIATILVYVNDYKRDLDARSRLCHWADRISSVGPSPLVQPHRTLIREGPVKFIARGALPQNTSRTLRYRHVDESKKSIVGTVNKTCMAVLCQDLLVLVDNVASQQKGKSELVDVVRLSAMGKARVEWGNVVVFETSDTEQLSYYLRVDYEETAQGWVDAINKSKRS
;
A
#
# COMPACT_ATOMS: atom_id res chain seq x y z
N MET A 1 5.63 17.69 1.83
CA MET A 1 6.23 16.69 0.92
C MET A 1 5.71 15.26 1.17
N GLY A 2 4.39 15.00 1.23
CA GLY A 2 3.93 13.68 1.72
C GLY A 2 2.50 13.22 1.41
N PHE A 3 1.91 13.57 0.27
CA PHE A 3 0.59 13.03 -0.13
C PHE A 3 0.61 12.38 -1.52
N CYS A 4 1.31 12.97 -2.50
CA CYS A 4 1.58 12.31 -3.79
C CYS A 4 2.36 10.99 -3.62
N ARG A 5 3.22 10.90 -2.60
CA ARG A 5 3.92 9.65 -2.25
C ARG A 5 3.00 8.61 -1.63
N PHE A 6 1.90 8.99 -0.97
CA PHE A 6 0.97 8.04 -0.33
C PHE A 6 0.08 7.35 -1.37
N LEU A 7 -0.46 8.11 -2.33
CA LEU A 7 -1.17 7.54 -3.48
C LEU A 7 -0.24 6.72 -4.38
N ALA A 8 1.00 7.18 -4.60
CA ALA A 8 1.99 6.41 -5.36
C ALA A 8 2.47 5.14 -4.62
N SER A 9 2.53 5.16 -3.29
CA SER A 9 2.89 4.00 -2.45
C SER A 9 1.79 2.93 -2.46
N LEU A 10 0.53 3.33 -2.48
CA LEU A 10 -0.60 2.39 -2.61
C LEU A 10 -0.77 1.85 -4.02
N LEU A 11 -0.34 2.61 -5.05
CA LEU A 11 -0.50 2.29 -6.47
C LEU A 11 0.84 2.01 -7.17
N CYS A 12 1.74 1.21 -6.58
CA CYS A 12 2.96 0.77 -7.26
C CYS A 12 2.62 -0.20 -8.42
N VAL A 13 1.98 0.31 -9.46
CA VAL A 13 1.84 -0.28 -10.78
C VAL A 13 3.02 0.24 -11.58
N SER A 14 3.86 -0.69 -12.02
CA SER A 14 4.98 -0.47 -12.92
C SER A 14 4.57 0.41 -14.10
N LYS A 15 5.38 1.43 -14.43
CA LYS A 15 5.26 2.21 -15.67
C LYS A 15 5.06 1.28 -16.87
N ILE A 16 3.90 1.35 -17.51
CA ILE A 16 3.70 0.88 -18.88
C ILE A 16 3.58 2.12 -19.76
N GLN A 17 4.44 2.19 -20.76
CA GLN A 17 4.53 3.27 -21.75
C GLN A 17 3.82 2.83 -23.04
N ALA A 18 3.18 3.80 -23.72
CA ALA A 18 2.41 3.74 -24.98
C ALA A 18 0.98 3.18 -24.82
N ASP A 19 -0.09 3.75 -25.38
CA ASP A 19 -0.28 4.78 -26.41
C ASP A 19 -1.44 5.72 -26.04
N THR A 20 -1.34 6.96 -26.50
CA THR A 20 -2.38 7.99 -26.49
C THR A 20 -3.57 7.58 -27.34
N ASP A 21 -4.74 7.44 -26.71
CA ASP A 21 -5.99 7.94 -27.26
C ASP A 21 -7.01 8.18 -26.14
N SER A 22 -7.51 9.40 -26.10
CA SER A 22 -8.50 9.92 -25.17
C SER A 22 -9.83 9.15 -25.27
N ILE A 23 -10.38 8.68 -24.15
CA ILE A 23 -11.81 8.72 -23.78
C ILE A 23 -11.90 8.37 -22.28
N PHE A 24 -12.10 9.37 -21.43
CA PHE A 24 -12.55 9.19 -20.04
C PHE A 24 -13.68 10.19 -19.77
N PRO A 25 -14.92 9.75 -19.54
CA PRO A 25 -15.84 10.44 -18.67
C PRO A 25 -15.79 9.75 -17.30
N ILE A 26 -14.69 9.97 -16.56
CA ILE A 26 -14.69 9.73 -15.11
C ILE A 26 -15.44 10.93 -14.51
N THR A 27 -16.48 10.67 -13.74
CA THR A 27 -17.30 11.68 -13.08
C THR A 27 -16.42 12.76 -12.45
N LYS A 28 -16.56 14.00 -12.93
CA LYS A 28 -15.81 15.20 -12.51
C LYS A 28 -15.77 15.37 -10.98
N ASP A 29 -16.78 14.84 -10.30
CA ASP A 29 -17.01 14.96 -8.87
C ASP A 29 -16.10 14.06 -8.03
N PHE A 30 -15.44 13.06 -8.63
CA PHE A 30 -14.60 12.12 -7.87
C PHE A 30 -13.12 12.53 -7.78
N ILE A 31 -12.64 13.57 -8.45
CA ILE A 31 -11.23 14.01 -8.30
C ILE A 31 -11.10 15.55 -8.15
N THR A 32 -12.13 16.34 -8.46
CA THR A 32 -11.97 17.80 -8.54
C THR A 32 -12.55 18.54 -7.34
N SER A 33 -11.76 18.70 -6.28
CA SER A 33 -11.77 19.94 -5.46
C SER A 33 -10.43 20.18 -4.76
N CYS A 34 -9.34 20.03 -5.51
CA CYS A 34 -8.04 20.58 -5.12
C CYS A 34 -7.88 21.97 -5.78
N SER A 35 -8.50 22.99 -5.20
CA SER A 35 -8.12 24.37 -5.51
C SER A 35 -7.00 24.78 -4.57
N SER A 36 -5.80 24.90 -5.13
CA SER A 36 -4.61 25.45 -4.49
C SER A 36 -4.88 26.90 -4.07
N ILE A 37 -4.98 27.17 -2.77
CA ILE A 37 -4.92 28.55 -2.27
C ILE A 37 -3.47 28.84 -1.91
N SER A 38 -2.83 29.65 -2.76
CA SER A 38 -1.50 30.21 -2.54
C SER A 38 -1.48 31.04 -1.25
N SER A 39 -0.52 30.76 -0.39
CA SER A 39 -0.26 31.52 0.84
C SER A 39 0.49 32.80 0.49
N ALA A 40 -0.21 33.94 0.51
CA ALA A 40 0.41 35.25 0.55
C ALA A 40 0.16 35.88 1.93
N SER A 41 1.22 36.00 2.71
CA SER A 41 1.25 36.64 4.01
C SER A 41 1.31 38.15 3.86
N THR A 42 0.25 38.85 4.28
CA THR A 42 0.32 40.29 4.59
C THR A 42 -0.40 40.53 5.91
N ALA A 43 0.38 40.96 6.90
CA ALA A 43 -0.13 41.40 8.18
C ALA A 43 -0.90 42.72 8.02
N ASN A 44 -2.11 42.82 8.56
CA ASN A 44 -2.65 44.08 9.07
C ASN A 44 -3.79 43.87 10.09
N THR A 45 -3.58 44.47 11.26
CA THR A 45 -4.50 45.06 12.24
C THR A 45 -5.96 44.57 12.34
N ARG A 46 -6.26 43.99 13.51
CA ARG A 46 -7.60 43.67 14.03
C ARG A 46 -8.38 44.96 14.35
N THR A 47 -9.64 45.05 13.88
CA THR A 47 -10.86 45.20 14.69
C THR A 47 -12.07 45.46 13.76
N SER A 48 -12.97 44.46 13.58
CA SER A 48 -14.44 44.58 13.27
C SER A 48 -15.10 43.47 12.40
N ASN A 49 -14.61 42.23 12.30
CA ASN A 49 -15.21 41.20 11.39
C ASN A 49 -15.82 39.94 12.06
N ARG A 50 -16.04 39.92 13.39
CA ARG A 50 -16.50 38.70 14.09
C ARG A 50 -17.91 38.24 13.67
N SER A 51 -18.80 39.17 13.32
CA SER A 51 -20.19 38.90 12.92
C SER A 51 -20.33 38.34 11.49
N GLN A 52 -19.37 38.59 10.59
CA GLN A 52 -19.36 38.01 9.24
C GLN A 52 -18.61 36.66 9.19
N GLN A 53 -17.60 36.47 10.04
CA GLN A 53 -16.83 35.21 10.10
C GLN A 53 -17.64 34.00 10.63
N ILE A 54 -18.65 34.23 11.46
CA ILE A 54 -19.51 33.16 12.02
C ILE A 54 -20.40 32.54 10.93
N PRO A 55 -21.20 33.32 10.15
CA PRO A 55 -21.99 32.78 9.06
C PRO A 55 -21.13 32.14 7.95
N ASP A 56 -19.94 32.68 7.67
CA ASP A 56 -19.02 32.08 6.69
C ASP A 56 -18.52 30.70 7.13
N LYS A 57 -18.18 30.53 8.42
CA LYS A 57 -17.76 29.23 8.97
C LYS A 57 -18.93 28.24 9.06
N ALA A 58 -20.12 28.71 9.43
CA ALA A 58 -21.34 27.89 9.50
C ALA A 58 -21.76 27.36 8.11
N SER A 59 -21.73 28.24 7.11
CA SER A 59 -21.95 27.88 5.71
C SER A 59 -20.89 26.88 5.22
N GLY A 60 -19.61 27.14 5.52
CA GLY A 60 -18.51 26.23 5.20
C GLY A 60 -18.70 24.83 5.80
N ARG A 61 -19.06 24.71 7.09
CA ARG A 61 -19.38 23.41 7.73
C ARG A 61 -20.53 22.71 7.02
N THR A 62 -21.60 23.43 6.70
CA THR A 62 -22.78 22.87 6.04
C THR A 62 -22.43 22.29 4.67
N MET A 63 -21.61 23.00 3.88
CA MET A 63 -21.13 22.51 2.59
C MET A 63 -20.28 21.24 2.73
N VAL A 64 -19.33 21.21 3.67
CA VAL A 64 -18.48 20.02 3.92
C VAL A 64 -19.33 18.83 4.36
N LEU A 65 -20.31 19.03 5.25
CA LEU A 65 -21.23 17.98 5.71
C LEU A 65 -22.11 17.46 4.57
N GLN A 66 -22.63 18.36 3.72
CA GLN A 66 -23.40 17.97 2.55
C GLN A 66 -22.56 17.13 1.58
N GLU A 67 -21.32 17.53 1.31
CA GLU A 67 -20.37 16.76 0.50
C GLU A 67 -20.02 15.41 1.14
N PHE A 68 -19.88 15.36 2.46
CA PHE A 68 -19.62 14.12 3.20
C PHE A 68 -20.72 13.08 2.93
N ILE A 69 -21.98 13.49 3.06
CA ILE A 69 -23.14 12.62 2.90
C ILE A 69 -23.39 12.28 1.43
N ASN A 70 -23.31 13.26 0.53
CA ASN A 70 -23.54 13.04 -0.89
C ASN A 70 -22.47 12.11 -1.46
N SER A 71 -21.20 12.32 -1.12
CA SER A 71 -20.12 11.43 -1.54
C SER A 71 -20.26 10.02 -0.95
N GLU A 72 -20.80 9.86 0.26
CA GLU A 72 -21.09 8.54 0.86
C GLU A 72 -22.21 7.82 0.11
N LYS A 73 -23.32 8.52 -0.19
CA LYS A 73 -24.44 7.96 -0.97
C LYS A 73 -23.97 7.50 -2.34
N THR A 74 -23.20 8.34 -3.04
CA THR A 74 -22.61 8.01 -4.33
C THR A 74 -21.66 6.82 -4.20
N TYR A 75 -20.80 6.79 -3.19
CA TYR A 75 -19.90 5.66 -2.94
C TYR A 75 -20.66 4.34 -2.76
N VAL A 76 -21.67 4.29 -1.88
CA VAL A 76 -22.47 3.08 -1.66
C VAL A 76 -23.19 2.63 -2.94
N ASN A 77 -23.78 3.56 -3.68
CA ASN A 77 -24.43 3.26 -4.96
C ASN A 77 -23.43 2.69 -6.00
N LEU A 78 -22.20 3.18 -6.02
CA LEU A 78 -21.15 2.62 -6.88
C LEU A 78 -20.71 1.22 -6.44
N LEU A 79 -20.64 0.95 -5.13
CA LEU A 79 -20.36 -0.39 -4.62
C LEU A 79 -21.49 -1.38 -5.00
N GLU A 80 -22.75 -0.97 -4.89
CA GLU A 80 -23.89 -1.78 -5.32
C GLU A 80 -23.86 -2.06 -6.83
N GLN A 81 -23.51 -1.06 -7.64
CA GLN A 81 -23.32 -1.27 -9.07
C GLN A 81 -22.18 -2.24 -9.38
N PHE A 82 -21.09 -2.19 -8.62
CA PHE A 82 -19.99 -3.15 -8.80
C PHE A 82 -20.45 -4.59 -8.49
N ASP A 83 -21.22 -4.75 -7.40
CA ASP A 83 -21.81 -6.03 -7.03
C ASP A 83 -22.73 -6.58 -8.13
N ASP A 84 -23.68 -5.76 -8.58
CA ASP A 84 -24.65 -6.11 -9.62
C ASP A 84 -23.97 -6.46 -10.97
N ILE A 85 -23.02 -5.63 -11.41
CA ILE A 85 -22.44 -5.74 -12.76
C ILE A 85 -21.43 -6.88 -12.81
N TYR A 86 -20.53 -6.98 -11.83
CA TYR A 86 -19.39 -7.89 -11.89
C TYR A 86 -19.52 -9.10 -10.99
N ILE A 87 -19.86 -8.93 -9.72
CA ILE A 87 -19.85 -10.03 -8.73
C ILE A 87 -21.01 -10.98 -8.99
N HIS A 88 -22.22 -10.45 -9.15
CA HIS A 88 -23.39 -11.25 -9.49
C HIS A 88 -23.20 -11.96 -10.84
N SER A 89 -22.72 -11.24 -11.86
CA SER A 89 -22.40 -11.82 -13.17
C SER A 89 -21.32 -12.90 -13.10
N ALA A 90 -20.38 -12.82 -12.15
CA ALA A 90 -19.33 -13.82 -11.98
C ALA A 90 -19.85 -15.14 -11.41
N CYS A 91 -20.91 -15.08 -10.60
CA CYS A 91 -21.60 -16.23 -10.03
C CYS A 91 -22.71 -16.78 -10.94
N ALA A 92 -23.19 -15.98 -11.89
CA ALA A 92 -24.24 -16.40 -12.81
C ALA A 92 -23.71 -17.37 -13.89
N PRO A 93 -24.58 -18.22 -14.46
CA PRO A 93 -24.23 -19.03 -15.62
C PRO A 93 -23.76 -18.19 -16.81
N LEU A 94 -22.80 -18.74 -17.55
CA LEU A 94 -22.24 -18.10 -18.74
C LEU A 94 -22.34 -19.06 -19.92
N THR A 95 -23.11 -18.62 -20.92
CA THR A 95 -23.20 -19.28 -22.22
C THR A 95 -22.50 -18.42 -23.26
N PHE A 96 -21.62 -19.01 -24.05
CA PHE A 96 -21.01 -18.35 -25.19
C PHE A 96 -20.73 -19.32 -26.34
N HIS A 97 -20.65 -18.79 -27.56
CA HIS A 97 -20.38 -19.56 -28.75
C HIS A 97 -18.89 -19.53 -29.11
N THR A 98 -18.32 -20.69 -29.44
CA THR A 98 -16.94 -20.75 -29.92
C THR A 98 -16.85 -20.23 -31.36
N GLY A 99 -15.93 -19.31 -31.63
CA GLY A 99 -15.67 -18.83 -33.00
C GLY A 99 -15.07 -19.93 -33.89
N GLY A 100 -15.61 -20.10 -35.11
CA GLY A 100 -15.16 -21.06 -36.12
C GLY A 100 -16.28 -21.56 -37.04
N LYS A 101 -15.95 -22.37 -38.06
CA LYS A 101 -16.92 -22.94 -39.02
C LYS A 101 -17.94 -23.92 -38.39
N LEU A 102 -17.72 -24.35 -37.14
CA LEU A 102 -18.62 -25.22 -36.39
C LEU A 102 -18.82 -24.61 -34.99
N ALA A 103 -19.71 -23.61 -34.90
CA ALA A 103 -20.02 -22.95 -33.64
C ALA A 103 -20.65 -23.95 -32.66
N ARG A 104 -19.97 -24.24 -31.56
CA ARG A 104 -20.52 -25.00 -30.43
C ARG A 104 -20.91 -24.02 -29.34
N GLU A 105 -22.12 -24.20 -28.82
CA GLU A 105 -22.56 -23.53 -27.61
C GLU A 105 -21.89 -24.20 -26.41
N ILE A 106 -21.20 -23.41 -25.60
CA ILE A 106 -20.60 -23.88 -24.35
C ILE A 106 -21.26 -23.11 -23.22
N THR A 107 -21.83 -23.87 -22.27
CA THR A 107 -22.46 -23.33 -21.06
C THR A 107 -21.64 -23.75 -19.85
N PHE A 108 -21.30 -22.78 -19.01
CA PHE A 108 -20.70 -22.97 -17.70
C PHE A 108 -21.69 -22.59 -16.61
N ASP A 109 -21.75 -23.37 -15.53
CA ASP A 109 -22.63 -23.11 -14.38
C ASP A 109 -22.32 -21.78 -13.69
N THR A 110 -21.04 -21.37 -13.72
CA THR A 110 -20.58 -20.07 -13.21
C THR A 110 -19.60 -19.42 -14.19
N ALA A 111 -19.67 -18.11 -14.35
CA ALA A 111 -18.81 -17.39 -15.30
C ALA A 111 -17.32 -17.41 -14.89
N LEU A 112 -17.04 -17.27 -13.59
CA LEU A 112 -15.70 -17.34 -13.00
C LEU A 112 -15.60 -18.53 -12.04
N THR A 113 -14.42 -19.15 -11.93
CA THR A 113 -14.17 -20.21 -10.95
C THR A 113 -14.18 -19.67 -9.51
N ALA A 114 -14.33 -20.53 -8.51
CA ALA A 114 -14.32 -20.12 -7.11
C ALA A 114 -13.03 -19.38 -6.72
N ASP A 115 -11.87 -19.86 -7.19
CA ASP A 115 -10.57 -19.24 -6.91
C ASP A 115 -10.40 -17.90 -7.63
N GLU A 116 -10.89 -17.76 -8.86
CA GLU A 116 -10.93 -16.48 -9.57
C GLU A 116 -11.80 -15.47 -8.83
N ARG A 117 -13.00 -15.86 -8.39
CA ARG A 117 -13.90 -14.98 -7.62
C ARG A 117 -13.27 -14.55 -6.30
N LYS A 118 -12.65 -15.48 -5.57
CA LYS A 118 -11.94 -15.18 -4.33
C LYS A 118 -10.78 -14.21 -4.58
N THR A 119 -9.99 -14.45 -5.62
CA THR A 119 -8.87 -13.57 -5.97
C THR A 119 -9.33 -12.15 -6.34
N MET A 120 -10.45 -12.03 -7.05
CA MET A 120 -10.94 -10.75 -7.57
C MET A 120 -11.73 -9.93 -6.53
N PHE A 121 -12.51 -10.57 -5.66
CA PHE A 121 -13.58 -9.89 -4.90
C PHE A 121 -13.57 -10.16 -3.39
N ASN A 122 -12.55 -10.83 -2.85
CA ASN A 122 -12.45 -11.11 -1.42
C ASN A 122 -12.49 -9.84 -0.55
N GLY A 123 -13.27 -9.86 0.54
CA GLY A 123 -13.43 -8.72 1.45
C GLY A 123 -14.35 -7.61 0.95
N PHE A 124 -14.83 -7.67 -0.30
CA PHE A 124 -15.69 -6.62 -0.87
C PHE A 124 -17.08 -6.59 -0.22
N GLN A 125 -17.71 -7.77 -0.04
CA GLN A 125 -19.07 -7.88 0.48
C GLN A 125 -19.20 -7.34 1.89
N GLU A 126 -18.16 -7.54 2.70
CA GLU A 126 -18.09 -7.05 4.06
C GLU A 126 -18.03 -5.51 4.06
N ILE A 127 -17.23 -4.90 3.16
CA ILE A 127 -17.17 -3.44 2.99
C ILE A 127 -18.51 -2.88 2.53
N LEU A 128 -19.12 -3.47 1.49
CA LEU A 128 -20.44 -3.05 1.01
C LEU A 128 -21.49 -3.13 2.13
N SER A 129 -21.52 -4.25 2.86
CA SER A 129 -22.44 -4.46 3.97
C SER A 129 -22.24 -3.43 5.09
N LEU A 130 -20.98 -3.13 5.46
CA LEU A 130 -20.66 -2.10 6.46
C LEU A 130 -21.21 -0.73 6.05
N HIS A 131 -20.89 -0.29 4.83
CA HIS A 131 -21.26 1.06 4.39
C HIS A 131 -22.76 1.20 4.16
N ARG A 132 -23.36 0.23 3.47
CA ARG A 132 -24.80 0.24 3.16
C ARG A 132 -25.67 0.12 4.39
N LYS A 133 -25.37 -0.82 5.30
CA LYS A 133 -26.29 -1.16 6.42
C LYS A 133 -26.03 -0.35 7.68
N LEU A 134 -24.80 0.17 7.87
CA LEU A 134 -24.40 0.73 9.17
C LEU A 134 -23.89 2.17 9.06
N VAL A 135 -22.91 2.44 8.20
CA VAL A 135 -22.26 3.76 8.13
C VAL A 135 -23.19 4.80 7.50
N LEU A 136 -23.66 4.58 6.28
CA LEU A 136 -24.50 5.54 5.56
C LEU A 136 -25.78 5.91 6.33
N PRO A 137 -26.58 4.96 6.87
CA PRO A 137 -27.78 5.31 7.63
C PRO A 137 -27.50 6.19 8.85
N LYS A 138 -26.38 5.94 9.55
CA LYS A 138 -26.00 6.73 10.73
C LYS A 138 -25.49 8.13 10.37
N LEU A 139 -24.74 8.26 9.28
CA LEU A 139 -24.31 9.55 8.77
C LEU A 139 -25.48 10.41 8.28
N VAL A 140 -26.46 9.79 7.61
CA VAL A 140 -27.70 10.49 7.21
C VAL A 140 -28.47 10.94 8.44
N ALA A 141 -28.64 10.07 9.45
CA ALA A 141 -29.33 10.44 10.69
C ALA A 141 -28.64 11.60 11.43
N ALA A 142 -27.30 11.62 11.48
CA ALA A 142 -26.51 12.67 12.12
C ALA A 142 -26.69 14.06 11.48
N THR A 143 -26.99 14.10 10.18
CA THR A 143 -27.08 15.35 9.40
C THR A 143 -28.53 15.73 9.03
N GLN A 144 -29.50 14.86 9.33
CA GLN A 144 -30.89 15.00 8.89
C GLN A 144 -31.52 16.34 9.29
N VAL A 145 -31.30 16.76 10.54
CA VAL A 145 -31.89 18.01 11.07
C VAL A 145 -31.31 19.22 10.34
N LEU A 146 -29.99 19.27 10.16
CA LEU A 146 -29.30 20.34 9.46
C LEU A 146 -29.76 20.46 8.00
N LEU A 147 -29.82 19.32 7.29
CA LEU A 147 -30.14 19.30 5.86
C LEU A 147 -31.62 19.59 5.56
N THR A 148 -32.52 19.39 6.52
CA THR A 148 -33.95 19.67 6.34
C THR A 148 -34.37 21.05 6.81
N GLN A 149 -33.81 21.52 7.93
CA GLN A 149 -34.22 22.78 8.57
C GLN A 149 -33.28 23.95 8.27
N GLY A 150 -32.12 23.67 7.65
CA GLY A 150 -31.05 24.65 7.48
C GLY A 150 -30.32 24.95 8.79
N ASP A 151 -29.19 25.64 8.67
CA ASP A 151 -28.41 26.05 9.83
C ASP A 151 -29.10 27.21 10.58
N ASP A 152 -28.85 27.31 11.88
CA ASP A 152 -29.27 28.45 12.69
C ASP A 152 -28.30 29.63 12.53
N LEU A 153 -28.73 30.84 12.94
CA LEU A 153 -27.91 32.06 12.83
C LEU A 153 -26.57 31.96 13.57
N ASP A 154 -26.55 31.19 14.67
CA ASP A 154 -25.37 30.97 15.51
C ASP A 154 -24.52 29.77 15.05
N GLY A 155 -24.99 28.98 14.09
CA GLY A 155 -24.31 27.81 13.54
C GLY A 155 -24.15 26.65 14.53
N VAL A 156 -25.04 26.55 15.53
CA VAL A 156 -25.06 25.48 16.53
C VAL A 156 -25.47 24.16 15.89
N ARG A 157 -26.43 24.16 14.96
CA ARG A 157 -26.90 22.94 14.28
C ARG A 157 -25.80 22.32 13.43
N SER A 158 -25.07 23.11 12.64
CA SER A 158 -23.94 22.60 11.86
C SER A 158 -22.80 22.10 12.74
N THR A 159 -22.55 22.74 13.87
CA THR A 159 -21.55 22.28 14.84
C THR A 159 -21.97 20.95 15.48
N HIS A 160 -23.23 20.82 15.89
CA HIS A 160 -23.76 19.58 16.45
C HIS A 160 -23.72 18.44 15.43
N ALA A 161 -24.15 18.68 14.19
CA ALA A 161 -24.09 17.70 13.11
C ALA A 161 -22.64 17.26 12.81
N ALA A 162 -21.68 18.20 12.85
CA ALA A 162 -20.26 17.90 12.70
C ALA A 162 -19.77 16.92 13.77
N PHE A 163 -20.13 17.14 15.04
CA PHE A 163 -19.76 16.24 16.14
C PHE A 163 -20.40 14.86 16.01
N GLU A 164 -21.69 14.78 15.67
CA GLU A 164 -22.37 13.50 15.45
C GLU A 164 -21.74 12.69 14.30
N VAL A 165 -21.38 13.34 13.18
CA VAL A 165 -20.65 12.68 12.08
C VAL A 165 -19.30 12.15 12.56
N CYS A 166 -18.54 12.95 13.32
CA CYS A 166 -17.25 12.52 13.87
C CYS A 166 -17.40 11.35 14.84
N GLN A 167 -18.43 11.34 15.68
CA GLN A 167 -18.74 10.22 16.56
C GLN A 167 -19.04 8.93 15.78
N VAL A 168 -19.78 9.03 14.67
CA VAL A 168 -20.04 7.90 13.77
C VAL A 168 -18.72 7.34 13.23
N ILE A 169 -17.81 8.19 12.75
CA ILE A 169 -16.49 7.75 12.27
C ILE A 169 -15.68 7.10 13.40
N CYS A 170 -15.63 7.71 14.59
CA CYS A 170 -14.94 7.15 15.75
C CYS A 170 -15.47 5.75 16.11
N LYS A 171 -16.80 5.55 16.03
CA LYS A 171 -17.47 4.28 16.33
C LYS A 171 -17.09 3.16 15.36
N PHE A 172 -16.90 3.48 14.09
CA PHE A 172 -16.58 2.48 13.05
C PHE A 172 -15.08 2.39 12.71
N ALA A 173 -14.24 3.22 13.32
CA ALA A 173 -12.80 3.27 13.04
C ALA A 173 -12.12 1.88 13.09
N ASP A 174 -12.40 1.08 14.12
CA ASP A 174 -11.82 -0.26 14.23
C ASP A 174 -12.28 -1.21 13.12
N TRP A 175 -13.50 -1.04 12.62
CA TRP A 175 -14.05 -1.90 11.58
C TRP A 175 -13.40 -1.58 10.23
N PHE A 176 -12.97 -0.35 10.00
CA PHE A 176 -12.20 0.04 8.82
C PHE A 176 -10.84 -0.68 8.71
N LYS A 177 -10.36 -1.37 9.75
CA LYS A 177 -9.19 -2.26 9.64
C LYS A 177 -9.39 -3.36 8.59
N MET A 178 -10.64 -3.75 8.28
CA MET A 178 -10.95 -4.72 7.22
C MET A 178 -10.44 -4.31 5.83
N TYR A 179 -10.22 -3.01 5.60
CA TYR A 179 -9.66 -2.50 4.34
C TYR A 179 -8.24 -2.99 4.09
N SER A 180 -7.51 -3.43 5.13
CA SER A 180 -6.18 -4.01 4.97
C SER A 180 -6.23 -5.33 4.21
N SER A 181 -7.25 -6.17 4.44
CA SER A 181 -7.45 -7.38 3.64
C SER A 181 -7.85 -7.05 2.21
N TYR A 182 -8.69 -6.03 2.02
CA TYR A 182 -9.18 -5.64 0.70
C TYR A 182 -8.07 -4.99 -0.16
N SER A 183 -7.12 -4.27 0.44
CA SER A 183 -6.00 -3.68 -0.30
C SER A 183 -5.18 -4.75 -1.03
N ALA A 184 -4.94 -5.88 -0.38
CA ALA A 184 -4.28 -7.03 -1.02
C ALA A 184 -5.13 -7.62 -2.15
N THR A 185 -6.45 -7.73 -1.96
CA THR A 185 -7.38 -8.17 -3.01
C THR A 185 -7.33 -7.23 -4.22
N CYS A 186 -7.31 -5.92 -4.02
CA CYS A 186 -7.24 -4.94 -5.11
C CYS A 186 -5.98 -5.12 -5.98
N ASP A 187 -4.81 -5.33 -5.37
CA ASP A 187 -3.56 -5.58 -6.09
C ASP A 187 -3.62 -6.90 -6.88
N ASN A 188 -4.07 -7.97 -6.23
CA ASN A 188 -4.20 -9.29 -6.85
C ASN A 188 -5.21 -9.27 -8.01
N ALA A 189 -6.35 -8.61 -7.82
CA ALA A 189 -7.37 -8.44 -8.85
C ALA A 189 -6.84 -7.63 -10.03
N SER A 190 -6.03 -6.59 -9.78
CA SER A 190 -5.41 -5.79 -10.84
C SER A 190 -4.41 -6.62 -11.65
N ALA A 191 -3.53 -7.38 -10.98
CA ALA A 191 -2.59 -8.27 -11.65
C ALA A 191 -3.32 -9.36 -12.46
N LYS A 192 -4.40 -9.93 -11.90
CA LYS A 192 -5.23 -10.93 -12.58
C LYS A 192 -5.95 -10.36 -13.80
N LEU A 193 -6.49 -9.14 -13.69
CA LEU A 193 -7.11 -8.45 -14.81
C LEU A 193 -6.10 -8.20 -15.95
N THR A 194 -4.89 -7.73 -15.62
CA THR A 194 -3.81 -7.59 -16.61
C THR A 194 -3.48 -8.93 -17.27
N GLN A 195 -3.42 -10.03 -16.50
CA GLN A 195 -3.22 -11.37 -17.04
C GLN A 195 -4.33 -11.75 -18.04
N TRP A 196 -5.59 -11.49 -17.70
CA TRP A 196 -6.75 -11.78 -18.55
C TRP A 196 -6.77 -10.96 -19.84
N THR A 197 -6.30 -9.71 -19.79
CA THR A 197 -6.20 -8.83 -20.97
C THR A 197 -5.06 -9.24 -21.88
N ASN A 198 -3.87 -9.52 -21.34
CA ASN A 198 -2.68 -9.82 -22.13
C ASN A 198 -2.71 -11.26 -22.69
N GLY A 199 -3.30 -12.20 -21.97
CA GLY A 199 -3.67 -13.52 -22.50
C GLY A 199 -2.50 -14.42 -22.91
N ASN A 200 -1.31 -14.24 -22.31
CA ASN A 200 -0.09 -14.96 -22.66
C ASN A 200 0.09 -16.31 -21.94
N ASP A 201 -0.61 -16.55 -20.82
CA ASP A 201 -0.39 -17.72 -19.95
C ASP A 201 -1.67 -18.49 -19.56
N THR A 202 -2.75 -18.37 -20.34
CA THR A 202 -4.05 -19.04 -20.01
C THR A 202 -4.48 -19.99 -21.10
N ALA A 203 -5.06 -21.14 -20.70
CA ALA A 203 -5.66 -22.07 -21.64
C ALA A 203 -6.67 -21.34 -22.53
N ARG A 204 -6.72 -21.69 -23.82
CA ARG A 204 -7.56 -20.99 -24.82
C ARG A 204 -9.04 -20.94 -24.41
N GLN A 205 -9.53 -21.98 -23.75
CA GLN A 205 -10.91 -22.06 -23.26
C GLN A 205 -11.17 -21.08 -22.11
N ASP A 206 -10.26 -20.98 -21.14
CA ASP A 206 -10.35 -20.01 -20.04
C ASP A 206 -10.28 -18.58 -20.54
N LYS A 207 -9.39 -18.32 -21.51
CA LYS A 207 -9.31 -17.01 -22.18
C LYS A 207 -10.66 -16.64 -22.80
N ASN A 208 -11.28 -17.54 -23.57
CA ASN A 208 -12.57 -17.28 -24.20
C ASN A 208 -13.69 -17.07 -23.17
N ARG A 209 -13.73 -17.90 -22.10
CA ARG A 209 -14.70 -17.79 -21.00
C ARG A 209 -14.60 -16.43 -20.31
N VAL A 210 -13.39 -16.04 -19.90
CA VAL A 210 -13.16 -14.77 -19.21
C VAL A 210 -13.47 -13.58 -20.12
N GLN A 211 -13.11 -13.64 -21.40
CA GLN A 211 -13.44 -12.57 -22.36
C GLN A 211 -14.96 -12.45 -22.58
N ALA A 212 -15.68 -13.58 -22.68
CA ALA A 212 -17.14 -13.58 -22.75
C ALA A 212 -17.78 -12.99 -21.49
N TYR A 213 -17.27 -13.33 -20.31
CA TYR A 213 -17.70 -12.73 -19.04
C TYR A 213 -17.49 -11.22 -19.01
N LEU A 214 -16.30 -10.74 -19.37
CA LEU A 214 -15.99 -9.30 -19.41
C LEU A 214 -16.86 -8.57 -20.45
N ALA A 215 -17.12 -9.18 -21.61
CA ALA A 215 -18.03 -8.63 -22.61
C ALA A 215 -19.47 -8.52 -22.10
N LYS A 216 -19.97 -9.55 -21.40
CA LYS A 216 -21.28 -9.54 -20.73
C LYS A 216 -21.37 -8.41 -19.70
N CYS A 217 -20.34 -8.21 -18.88
CA CYS A 217 -20.30 -7.12 -17.91
C CYS A 217 -20.33 -5.74 -18.61
N LYS A 218 -19.52 -5.56 -19.67
CA LYS A 218 -19.47 -4.32 -20.47
C LYS A 218 -20.80 -3.98 -21.15
N ALA A 219 -21.59 -4.99 -21.51
CA ALA A 219 -22.90 -4.80 -22.13
C ALA A 219 -23.96 -4.25 -21.16
N ASN A 220 -23.72 -4.27 -19.85
CA ASN A 220 -24.63 -3.70 -18.87
C ASN A 220 -24.69 -2.16 -19.03
N LYS A 221 -25.89 -1.59 -19.14
CA LYS A 221 -26.09 -0.13 -19.33
C LYS A 221 -25.43 0.72 -18.22
N LYS A 222 -25.39 0.21 -16.99
CA LYS A 222 -24.76 0.86 -15.83
C LYS A 222 -23.21 0.82 -15.87
N HIS A 223 -22.60 0.03 -16.75
CA HIS A 223 -21.14 -0.07 -16.91
C HIS A 223 -20.53 1.16 -17.62
N SER A 224 -21.32 2.01 -18.28
CA SER A 224 -20.82 3.14 -19.09
C SER A 224 -19.98 4.17 -18.31
N GLN A 225 -20.10 4.23 -16.99
CA GLN A 225 -19.46 5.26 -16.16
C GLN A 225 -18.06 4.86 -15.66
N ILE A 226 -17.86 3.59 -15.31
CA ILE A 226 -16.65 3.13 -14.62
C ILE A 226 -16.33 1.70 -15.08
N ASN A 227 -15.06 1.42 -15.39
CA ASN A 227 -14.60 0.08 -15.73
C ASN A 227 -14.21 -0.73 -14.47
N MET A 228 -13.91 -2.02 -14.62
CA MET A 228 -13.66 -2.90 -13.48
C MET A 228 -12.53 -2.40 -12.58
N THR A 229 -11.42 -1.93 -13.16
CA THR A 229 -10.30 -1.35 -12.43
C THR A 229 -10.73 -0.14 -11.60
N GLY A 230 -11.56 0.74 -12.17
CA GLY A 230 -12.09 1.89 -11.45
C GLY A 230 -12.94 1.50 -10.25
N TYR A 231 -13.80 0.49 -10.38
CA TYR A 231 -14.61 0.01 -9.27
C TYR A 231 -13.79 -0.65 -8.16
N LEU A 232 -12.78 -1.46 -8.50
CA LEU A 232 -11.89 -2.12 -7.54
C LEU A 232 -11.14 -1.11 -6.65
N LEU A 233 -10.88 0.10 -7.16
CA LEU A 233 -10.17 1.13 -6.42
C LEU A 233 -11.05 1.93 -5.45
N LEU A 234 -12.39 1.89 -5.59
CA LEU A 234 -13.29 2.75 -4.81
C LEU A 234 -13.08 2.59 -3.29
N PRO A 235 -12.98 1.38 -2.71
CA PRO A 235 -12.78 1.24 -1.28
C PRO A 235 -11.43 1.80 -0.82
N ILE A 236 -10.36 1.58 -1.57
CA ILE A 236 -9.01 2.09 -1.24
C ILE A 236 -9.00 3.61 -1.16
N GLN A 237 -9.82 4.27 -1.98
CA GLN A 237 -9.95 5.72 -2.04
C GLN A 237 -10.90 6.31 -0.98
N ARG A 238 -11.74 5.51 -0.31
CA ARG A 238 -12.76 6.06 0.59
C ARG A 238 -12.18 6.54 1.92
N LEU A 239 -11.27 5.78 2.52
CA LEU A 239 -10.67 6.17 3.81
C LEU A 239 -9.84 7.45 3.71
N THR A 240 -9.15 7.66 2.58
CA THR A 240 -8.40 8.89 2.32
C THR A 240 -9.33 10.08 2.17
N ARG A 241 -10.50 9.89 1.54
CA ARG A 241 -11.54 10.91 1.47
C ARG A 241 -12.09 11.31 2.83
N TYR A 242 -12.37 10.35 3.72
CA TYR A 242 -12.82 10.69 5.07
C TYR A 242 -11.83 11.60 5.78
N LYS A 243 -10.53 11.29 5.70
CA LYS A 243 -9.49 12.16 6.25
C LYS A 243 -9.58 13.58 5.69
N MET A 244 -9.64 13.73 4.36
CA MET A 244 -9.71 15.06 3.73
C MET A 244 -10.95 15.85 4.14
N LEU A 245 -12.12 15.21 4.17
CA LEU A 245 -13.37 15.88 4.56
C LEU A 245 -13.37 16.25 6.05
N LEU A 246 -12.78 15.42 6.91
CA LEU A 246 -12.62 15.75 8.33
C LEU A 246 -11.62 16.89 8.55
N GLU A 247 -10.54 16.99 7.76
CA GLU A 247 -9.59 18.11 7.81
C GLU A 247 -10.27 19.43 7.39
N GLN A 248 -11.12 19.37 6.35
CA GLN A 248 -11.95 20.52 5.96
C GLN A 248 -12.96 20.88 7.06
N LEU A 249 -13.58 19.89 7.70
CA LEU A 249 -14.52 20.12 8.78
C LEU A 249 -13.85 20.75 10.01
N GLU A 250 -12.64 20.32 10.35
CA GLU A 250 -11.79 20.93 11.38
C GLU A 250 -11.49 22.39 11.06
N HIS A 251 -11.16 22.72 9.81
CA HIS A 251 -10.89 24.09 9.40
C HIS A 251 -12.06 25.06 9.66
N TYR A 252 -13.29 24.59 9.43
CA TYR A 252 -14.52 25.39 9.62
C TYR A 252 -15.13 25.28 11.03
N THR A 253 -14.58 24.44 11.91
CA THR A 253 -15.09 24.25 13.27
C THR A 253 -14.12 24.86 14.29
N PRO A 254 -14.56 25.77 15.17
CA PRO A 254 -13.69 26.30 16.21
C PRO A 254 -13.24 25.19 17.16
N ALA A 255 -12.02 25.31 17.69
CA ALA A 255 -11.51 24.37 18.68
C ALA A 255 -12.48 24.28 19.88
N PRO A 256 -12.72 23.08 20.42
CA PRO A 256 -13.60 22.91 21.56
C PRO A 256 -13.06 23.68 22.78
N PRO A 257 -13.95 24.21 23.64
CA PRO A 257 -13.53 24.82 24.90
C PRO A 257 -12.71 23.84 25.75
N SER A 258 -11.79 24.37 26.55
CA SER A 258 -10.97 23.57 27.47
C SER A 258 -11.85 22.71 28.38
N GLY A 259 -11.59 21.40 28.41
CA GLY A 259 -12.37 20.43 29.19
C GLY A 259 -13.48 19.71 28.40
N THR A 260 -13.79 20.16 27.19
CA THR A 260 -14.75 19.47 26.30
C THR A 260 -14.01 18.47 25.40
N ARG A 261 -14.65 17.32 25.12
CA ARG A 261 -14.07 16.30 24.24
C ARG A 261 -13.99 16.79 22.80
N ASP A 262 -12.82 16.63 22.20
CA ASP A 262 -12.59 16.96 20.79
C ASP A 262 -12.92 15.78 19.88
N TYR A 263 -14.18 15.69 19.45
CA TYR A 263 -14.61 14.63 18.53
C TYR A 263 -13.98 14.74 17.14
N ILE A 264 -13.68 15.96 16.67
CA ILE A 264 -13.10 16.18 15.33
C ILE A 264 -11.66 15.72 15.31
N GLY A 265 -10.85 16.19 16.28
CA GLY A 265 -9.47 15.75 16.44
C GLY A 265 -9.36 14.24 16.68
N GLU A 266 -10.28 13.66 17.48
CA GLU A 266 -10.32 12.21 17.69
C GLU A 266 -10.65 11.43 16.41
N ALA A 267 -11.63 11.87 15.61
CA ALA A 267 -11.98 11.21 14.36
C ALA A 267 -10.83 11.28 13.35
N LEU A 268 -10.15 12.43 13.27
CA LEU A 268 -8.96 12.64 12.44
C LEU A 268 -7.80 11.73 12.84
N ALA A 269 -7.50 11.66 14.15
CA ALA A 269 -6.46 10.78 14.66
C ALA A 269 -6.77 9.31 14.34
N ARG A 270 -8.01 8.87 14.59
CA ARG A 270 -8.44 7.49 14.30
C ARG A 270 -8.31 7.15 12.82
N ILE A 271 -8.83 7.98 11.91
CA ILE A 271 -8.74 7.67 10.47
C ILE A 271 -7.29 7.68 9.97
N ALA A 272 -6.45 8.58 10.49
CA ALA A 272 -5.02 8.60 10.19
C ALA A 272 -4.32 7.32 10.66
N THR A 273 -4.62 6.85 11.88
CA THR A 273 -4.11 5.57 12.39
C THR A 273 -4.53 4.39 11.51
N ILE A 274 -5.79 4.34 11.06
CA ILE A 274 -6.25 3.28 10.16
C ILE A 274 -5.53 3.31 8.82
N LEU A 275 -5.31 4.49 8.24
CA LEU A 275 -4.58 4.63 6.97
C LEU A 275 -3.13 4.14 7.09
N VAL A 276 -2.46 4.46 8.20
CA VAL A 276 -1.12 3.92 8.50
C VAL A 276 -1.16 2.41 8.65
N TYR A 277 -2.13 1.89 9.40
CA TYR A 277 -2.31 0.45 9.62
C TYR A 277 -2.52 -0.32 8.31
N VAL A 278 -3.40 0.15 7.42
CA VAL A 278 -3.66 -0.49 6.11
C VAL A 278 -2.39 -0.49 5.25
N ASN A 279 -1.63 0.61 5.27
CA ASN A 279 -0.38 0.72 4.53
C ASN A 279 0.72 -0.20 5.09
N ASP A 280 0.86 -0.27 6.41
CA ASP A 280 1.83 -1.14 7.06
C ASP A 280 1.49 -2.62 6.84
N TYR A 281 0.21 -2.99 6.89
CA TYR A 281 -0.24 -4.34 6.54
C TYR A 281 0.12 -4.72 5.09
N LYS A 282 -0.05 -3.80 4.14
CA LYS A 282 0.38 -4.03 2.75
C LYS A 282 1.90 -4.22 2.66
N ARG A 283 2.67 -3.38 3.34
CA ARG A 283 4.14 -3.50 3.40
C ARG A 283 4.58 -4.86 3.97
N ASP A 284 3.90 -5.35 5.00
CA ASP A 284 4.21 -6.63 5.64
C ASP A 284 3.87 -7.82 4.72
N LEU A 285 2.76 -7.74 3.98
CA LEU A 285 2.41 -8.74 2.96
C LEU A 285 3.43 -8.77 1.82
N ASP A 286 3.85 -7.61 1.32
CA ASP A 286 4.87 -7.51 0.27
C ASP A 286 6.21 -8.06 0.76
N ALA A 287 6.63 -7.69 1.98
CA ALA A 287 7.83 -8.20 2.62
C ALA A 287 7.79 -9.74 2.76
N ARG A 288 6.64 -10.29 3.16
CA ARG A 288 6.45 -11.75 3.26
C ARG A 288 6.48 -12.43 1.90
N SER A 289 5.81 -11.86 0.89
CA SER A 289 5.84 -12.36 -0.49
C SER A 289 7.26 -12.42 -1.05
N ARG A 290 8.03 -11.34 -0.84
CA ARG A 290 9.47 -11.29 -1.18
C ARG A 290 10.27 -12.36 -0.45
N LEU A 291 9.97 -12.63 0.82
CA LEU A 291 10.65 -13.66 1.61
C LEU A 291 10.39 -15.08 1.07
N CYS A 292 9.14 -15.38 0.71
CA CYS A 292 8.78 -16.65 0.03
C CYS A 292 9.53 -16.79 -1.30
N HIS A 293 9.53 -15.73 -2.11
CA HIS A 293 10.28 -15.69 -3.38
C HIS A 293 11.77 -15.98 -3.20
N TRP A 294 12.39 -15.47 -2.12
CA TRP A 294 13.78 -15.82 -1.80
C TRP A 294 13.94 -17.26 -1.34
N ALA A 295 13.03 -17.77 -0.52
CA ALA A 295 13.08 -19.15 -0.04
C ALA A 295 12.98 -20.16 -1.21
N ASP A 296 12.16 -19.89 -2.22
CA ASP A 296 12.05 -20.74 -3.41
C ASP A 296 13.30 -20.72 -4.29
N ARG A 297 14.02 -19.59 -4.30
CA ARG A 297 15.22 -19.40 -5.13
C ARG A 297 16.49 -19.95 -4.50
N ILE A 298 16.61 -19.99 -3.18
CA ILE A 298 17.85 -20.45 -2.52
C ILE A 298 17.93 -21.98 -2.59
N SER A 299 19.04 -22.51 -3.13
CA SER A 299 19.21 -23.95 -3.39
C SER A 299 19.38 -24.80 -2.13
N SER A 300 20.04 -24.25 -1.11
CA SER A 300 20.38 -24.95 0.13
C SER A 300 19.60 -24.42 1.33
N VAL A 301 19.13 -25.33 2.18
CA VAL A 301 18.51 -24.97 3.45
C VAL A 301 19.60 -24.44 4.37
N GLY A 302 19.54 -23.15 4.72
CA GLY A 302 20.41 -22.57 5.74
C GLY A 302 20.14 -23.16 7.14
N PRO A 303 20.81 -22.66 8.19
CA PRO A 303 20.66 -23.17 9.56
C PRO A 303 19.24 -23.04 10.13
N SER A 304 18.38 -22.22 9.49
CA SER A 304 16.97 -22.06 9.81
C SER A 304 16.19 -21.79 8.51
N PRO A 305 14.95 -22.30 8.35
CA PRO A 305 14.09 -21.95 7.22
C PRO A 305 13.92 -20.44 7.13
N LEU A 306 14.02 -19.86 5.92
CA LEU A 306 13.95 -18.41 5.72
C LEU A 306 12.55 -17.87 6.05
N VAL A 307 11.48 -18.60 5.70
CA VAL A 307 10.09 -18.20 5.99
C VAL A 307 9.68 -18.71 7.36
N GLN A 308 9.43 -17.80 8.30
CA GLN A 308 8.90 -18.10 9.63
C GLN A 308 7.81 -17.09 10.02
N PRO A 309 6.85 -17.43 10.90
CA PRO A 309 5.76 -16.52 11.28
C PRO A 309 6.23 -15.16 11.82
N HIS A 310 7.32 -15.14 12.59
CA HIS A 310 7.88 -13.95 13.23
C HIS A 310 8.97 -13.25 12.39
N ARG A 311 9.32 -13.76 11.20
CA ARG A 311 10.38 -13.19 10.38
C ARG A 311 9.80 -12.34 9.25
N THR A 312 10.21 -11.08 9.22
CA THR A 312 9.86 -10.12 8.15
C THR A 312 11.12 -9.73 7.38
N LEU A 313 10.95 -9.45 6.08
CA LEU A 313 12.01 -8.87 5.26
C LEU A 313 12.10 -7.38 5.56
N ILE A 314 13.30 -6.91 5.89
CA ILE A 314 13.58 -5.50 6.23
C ILE A 314 14.20 -4.78 5.04
N ARG A 315 15.20 -5.41 4.40
CA ARG A 315 15.90 -4.83 3.26
C ARG A 315 16.50 -5.92 2.39
N GLU A 316 16.60 -5.65 1.10
CA GLU A 316 17.30 -6.50 0.16
C GLU A 316 18.04 -5.65 -0.88
N GLY A 317 19.06 -6.21 -1.51
CA GLY A 317 19.76 -5.52 -2.60
C GLY A 317 21.10 -6.16 -2.96
N PRO A 318 21.67 -5.75 -4.11
CA PRO A 318 22.97 -6.22 -4.53
C PRO A 318 24.07 -5.67 -3.61
N VAL A 319 25.00 -6.53 -3.21
CA VAL A 319 26.19 -6.18 -2.44
C VAL A 319 27.39 -6.95 -3.00
N LYS A 320 28.56 -6.34 -2.96
CA LYS A 320 29.82 -7.03 -3.25
C LYS A 320 30.46 -7.48 -1.95
N PHE A 321 30.44 -8.78 -1.70
CA PHE A 321 31.07 -9.38 -0.53
C PHE A 321 32.59 -9.43 -0.75
N ILE A 322 33.30 -8.50 -0.13
CA ILE A 322 34.75 -8.34 -0.33
C ILE A 322 35.50 -9.44 0.42
N ALA A 323 35.23 -9.59 1.72
CA ALA A 323 36.03 -10.42 2.59
C ALA A 323 35.32 -10.78 3.90
N ARG A 324 35.72 -11.93 4.46
CA ARG A 324 35.37 -12.43 5.80
C ARG A 324 36.64 -12.86 6.53
N GLY A 325 36.88 -12.33 7.73
CA GLY A 325 38.02 -12.78 8.55
C GLY A 325 38.31 -11.91 9.75
N ALA A 326 39.20 -12.38 10.63
CA ALA A 326 39.65 -11.62 11.79
C ALA A 326 40.65 -10.54 11.35
N LEU A 327 40.44 -9.29 11.77
CA LEU A 327 41.45 -8.25 11.56
C LEU A 327 42.59 -8.44 12.58
N PRO A 328 43.87 -8.52 12.18
CA PRO A 328 44.96 -8.30 13.12
C PRO A 328 44.85 -6.87 13.67
N GLN A 329 44.96 -6.70 14.98
CA GLN A 329 44.65 -5.48 15.74
C GLN A 329 45.49 -4.22 15.38
N ASN A 330 46.26 -4.19 14.28
CA ASN A 330 47.31 -3.18 14.05
C ASN A 330 47.45 -2.65 12.61
N THR A 331 46.37 -2.49 11.83
CA THR A 331 46.51 -1.92 10.47
C THR A 331 45.42 -0.93 10.08
N SER A 332 45.43 0.26 10.68
CA SER A 332 44.58 1.39 10.26
C SER A 332 44.98 2.01 8.90
N ARG A 333 45.91 1.43 8.13
CA ARG A 333 46.39 2.03 6.88
C ARG A 333 46.88 0.97 5.90
N THR A 334 45.98 0.41 5.07
CA THR A 334 46.20 0.11 3.63
C THR A 334 45.15 -0.88 3.12
N LEU A 335 43.99 -0.37 2.70
CA LEU A 335 43.17 -0.98 1.65
C LEU A 335 43.17 -0.01 0.45
N ARG A 336 44.37 0.35 0.00
CA ARG A 336 44.59 0.93 -1.33
C ARG A 336 45.47 -0.07 -2.06
N TYR A 337 44.89 -0.67 -3.10
CA TYR A 337 45.59 -1.28 -4.24
C TYR A 337 46.91 -1.97 -3.88
N ARG A 338 46.89 -3.27 -3.56
CA ARG A 338 48.10 -4.07 -3.63
C ARG A 338 47.88 -5.35 -4.41
N HIS A 339 48.75 -5.47 -5.41
CA HIS A 339 49.09 -6.66 -6.15
C HIS A 339 49.22 -7.87 -5.21
N VAL A 340 48.70 -8.99 -5.68
CA VAL A 340 48.74 -10.31 -5.03
C VAL A 340 50.19 -10.75 -4.90
N ASP A 341 50.63 -11.01 -3.67
CA ASP A 341 51.82 -11.81 -3.37
C ASP A 341 51.31 -13.07 -2.63
N GLU A 342 51.41 -14.21 -3.29
CA GLU A 342 50.79 -15.50 -2.94
C GLU A 342 51.45 -16.21 -1.75
N SER A 343 52.43 -15.59 -1.09
CA SER A 343 53.32 -16.27 -0.15
C SER A 343 53.10 -15.94 1.33
N LYS A 344 52.04 -15.19 1.67
CA LYS A 344 51.62 -14.97 3.08
C LYS A 344 50.13 -15.24 3.23
N LYS A 345 49.76 -16.31 3.95
CA LYS A 345 48.38 -16.62 4.35
C LYS A 345 47.75 -15.40 5.05
N SER A 346 46.95 -14.64 4.30
CA SER A 346 46.09 -13.58 4.81
C SER A 346 45.05 -14.23 5.73
N ILE A 347 44.98 -13.76 6.98
CA ILE A 347 44.00 -14.14 8.02
C ILE A 347 42.57 -13.71 7.63
N VAL A 348 42.44 -12.96 6.52
CA VAL A 348 41.18 -12.54 5.92
C VAL A 348 40.97 -13.33 4.63
N GLY A 349 39.93 -14.16 4.60
CA GLY A 349 39.48 -14.85 3.39
C GLY A 349 38.86 -13.84 2.44
N THR A 350 39.56 -13.53 1.35
CA THR A 350 39.02 -12.70 0.27
C THR A 350 37.94 -13.50 -0.46
N VAL A 351 36.69 -13.06 -0.38
CA VAL A 351 35.55 -13.69 -1.06
C VAL A 351 35.36 -13.07 -2.45
N ASN A 352 35.41 -11.74 -2.53
CA ASN A 352 35.26 -10.92 -3.73
C ASN A 352 34.11 -11.39 -4.67
N LYS A 353 32.93 -11.67 -4.11
CA LYS A 353 31.76 -12.21 -4.83
C LYS A 353 30.63 -11.19 -4.87
N THR A 354 29.93 -11.11 -6.00
CA THR A 354 28.70 -10.29 -6.09
C THR A 354 27.53 -11.12 -5.58
N CYS A 355 26.83 -10.59 -4.58
CA CYS A 355 25.76 -11.27 -3.87
C CYS A 355 24.49 -10.42 -3.85
N MET A 356 23.37 -11.07 -3.60
CA MET A 356 22.14 -10.43 -3.15
C MET A 356 22.06 -10.60 -1.63
N ALA A 357 22.08 -9.48 -0.91
CA ALA A 357 21.84 -9.45 0.51
C ALA A 357 20.34 -9.42 0.80
N VAL A 358 19.89 -10.24 1.74
CA VAL A 358 18.51 -10.34 2.22
C VAL A 358 18.56 -10.20 3.74
N LEU A 359 18.15 -9.04 4.24
CA LEU A 359 18.12 -8.72 5.66
C LEU A 359 16.72 -8.91 6.23
N CYS A 360 16.64 -9.77 7.23
CA CYS A 360 15.48 -10.02 8.07
C CYS A 360 15.71 -9.45 9.48
N GLN A 361 14.69 -9.54 10.33
CA GLN A 361 14.75 -9.07 11.72
C GLN A 361 15.86 -9.74 12.55
N ASP A 362 16.16 -11.01 12.28
CA ASP A 362 17.09 -11.85 13.05
C ASP A 362 18.28 -12.38 12.23
N LEU A 363 18.22 -12.33 10.89
CA LEU A 363 19.22 -12.87 9.97
C LEU A 363 19.60 -11.90 8.86
N LEU A 364 20.88 -11.92 8.47
CA LEU A 364 21.37 -11.40 7.20
C LEU A 364 21.83 -12.57 6.34
N VAL A 365 21.17 -12.77 5.20
CA VAL A 365 21.45 -13.86 4.26
C VAL A 365 22.13 -13.29 3.02
N LEU A 366 23.26 -13.88 2.64
CA LEU A 366 23.99 -13.55 1.40
C LEU A 366 23.77 -14.67 0.40
N VAL A 367 23.20 -14.33 -0.76
CA VAL A 367 22.89 -15.27 -1.84
C VAL A 367 23.73 -14.92 -3.05
N ASP A 368 24.21 -15.92 -3.78
CA ASP A 368 24.96 -15.69 -5.01
C ASP A 368 24.10 -14.97 -6.06
N ASN A 369 24.64 -13.89 -6.65
CA ASN A 369 23.95 -13.13 -7.69
C ASN A 369 24.13 -13.73 -9.10
N VAL A 370 25.07 -14.67 -9.30
CA VAL A 370 25.39 -15.20 -10.64
C VAL A 370 24.20 -15.96 -11.27
N ALA A 371 23.27 -16.46 -10.45
CA ALA A 371 22.05 -17.11 -10.90
C ALA A 371 20.88 -16.16 -11.20
N SER A 372 20.99 -14.83 -11.00
CA SER A 372 19.85 -13.94 -11.31
C SER A 372 19.58 -13.80 -12.82
N GLN A 373 20.51 -14.24 -13.68
CA GLN A 373 20.35 -14.23 -15.14
C GLN A 373 19.94 -15.58 -15.75
N GLN A 374 20.00 -16.69 -15.01
CA GLN A 374 19.50 -18.00 -15.47
C GLN A 374 18.39 -18.49 -14.54
N LYS A 375 17.37 -19.18 -15.07
CA LYS A 375 16.21 -19.73 -14.33
C LYS A 375 16.57 -20.84 -13.30
N GLY A 376 17.74 -20.79 -12.66
CA GLY A 376 18.23 -21.76 -11.69
C GLY A 376 18.15 -21.26 -10.24
N LYS A 377 18.22 -22.20 -9.28
CA LYS A 377 18.34 -21.86 -7.85
C LYS A 377 19.69 -21.20 -7.58
N SER A 378 19.70 -20.15 -6.76
CA SER A 378 20.91 -19.44 -6.34
C SER A 378 21.56 -20.11 -5.13
N GLU A 379 22.89 -20.18 -5.12
CA GLU A 379 23.65 -20.75 -4.02
C GLU A 379 23.65 -19.82 -2.80
N LEU A 380 23.49 -20.40 -1.61
CA LEU A 380 23.67 -19.69 -0.35
C LEU A 380 25.16 -19.43 -0.10
N VAL A 381 25.55 -18.17 0.02
CA VAL A 381 26.96 -17.78 0.26
C VAL A 381 27.26 -17.73 1.75
N ASP A 382 26.42 -17.06 2.54
CA ASP A 382 26.60 -16.99 3.99
C ASP A 382 25.30 -16.60 4.72
N VAL A 383 25.23 -16.89 6.02
CA VAL A 383 24.13 -16.49 6.90
C VAL A 383 24.70 -15.96 8.21
N VAL A 384 24.37 -14.71 8.55
CA VAL A 384 24.81 -14.06 9.78
C VAL A 384 23.60 -13.79 10.67
N ARG A 385 23.64 -14.25 11.93
CA ARG A 385 22.62 -13.90 12.93
C ARG A 385 22.84 -12.48 13.45
N LEU A 386 21.80 -11.66 13.49
CA LEU A 386 21.89 -10.28 13.98
C LEU A 386 22.21 -10.21 15.47
N SER A 387 21.83 -11.24 16.25
CA SER A 387 22.19 -11.36 17.67
C SER A 387 23.69 -11.51 17.88
N ALA A 388 24.39 -12.13 16.94
CA ALA A 388 25.83 -12.30 16.93
C ALA A 388 26.55 -11.13 16.24
N MET A 389 25.84 -10.16 15.68
CA MET A 389 26.44 -9.07 14.93
C MET A 389 26.82 -7.93 15.90
N GLY A 390 27.94 -7.28 15.68
CA GLY A 390 28.39 -6.05 16.35
C GLY A 390 27.63 -4.82 15.83
N LYS A 391 28.11 -3.62 16.13
CA LYS A 391 27.53 -2.39 15.56
C LYS A 391 28.02 -2.25 14.11
N ALA A 392 27.09 -2.15 13.17
CA ALA A 392 27.44 -1.89 11.78
C ALA A 392 27.86 -0.42 11.59
N ARG A 393 28.82 -0.19 10.69
CA ARG A 393 29.33 1.14 10.34
C ARG A 393 29.67 1.22 8.85
N VAL A 394 29.68 2.44 8.31
CA VAL A 394 30.18 2.71 6.96
C VAL A 394 31.68 3.00 7.07
N GLU A 395 32.48 2.28 6.31
CA GLU A 395 33.90 2.51 6.12
C GLU A 395 34.16 2.78 4.63
N TRP A 396 35.19 3.58 4.34
CA TRP A 396 35.62 3.91 2.97
C TRP A 396 34.49 4.42 2.05
N GLY A 397 33.50 5.12 2.63
CA GLY A 397 32.38 5.76 1.94
C GLY A 397 31.26 4.80 1.52
N ASN A 398 31.56 3.63 0.97
CA ASN A 398 30.54 2.71 0.44
C ASN A 398 30.68 1.24 0.89
N VAL A 399 31.42 1.00 1.97
CA VAL A 399 31.60 -0.35 2.52
C VAL A 399 30.92 -0.44 3.88
N VAL A 400 29.97 -1.35 3.99
CA VAL A 400 29.32 -1.70 5.25
C VAL A 400 30.21 -2.72 5.96
N VAL A 401 30.62 -2.38 7.19
CA VAL A 401 31.49 -3.19 8.03
C VAL A 401 30.80 -3.53 9.33
N PHE A 402 30.88 -4.79 9.72
CA PHE A 402 30.43 -5.29 11.01
C PHE A 402 31.29 -6.47 11.44
N GLU A 403 31.43 -6.64 12.75
CA GLU A 403 32.16 -7.74 13.38
C GLU A 403 31.15 -8.68 14.03
N THR A 404 31.36 -9.99 13.98
CA THR A 404 30.54 -10.93 14.75
C THR A 404 31.12 -11.16 16.14
N SER A 405 30.27 -11.41 17.14
CA SER A 405 30.65 -11.73 18.52
C SER A 405 30.72 -13.24 18.78
N ASP A 406 30.57 -14.05 17.73
CA ASP A 406 30.75 -15.50 17.81
C ASP A 406 32.21 -15.85 18.13
N THR A 407 32.48 -17.12 18.44
CA THR A 407 33.78 -17.64 18.90
C THR A 407 34.99 -17.25 18.06
N GLU A 408 34.80 -16.83 16.80
CA GLU A 408 35.86 -16.50 15.84
C GLU A 408 36.03 -14.98 15.56
N GLN A 409 35.19 -14.10 16.14
CA GLN A 409 35.22 -12.64 15.94
C GLN A 409 35.49 -12.19 14.50
N LEU A 410 34.61 -12.56 13.57
CA LEU A 410 34.84 -12.35 12.14
C LEU A 410 34.34 -10.97 11.70
N SER A 411 35.19 -10.25 10.97
CA SER A 411 34.81 -9.00 10.30
C SER A 411 34.27 -9.28 8.90
N TYR A 412 33.16 -8.62 8.56
CA TYR A 412 32.52 -8.68 7.25
C TYR A 412 32.66 -7.34 6.53
N TYR A 413 32.98 -7.40 5.24
CA TYR A 413 33.17 -6.24 4.38
C TYR A 413 32.25 -6.33 3.17
N LEU A 414 31.16 -5.56 3.16
CA LEU A 414 30.16 -5.54 2.09
C LEU A 414 30.18 -4.19 1.37
N ARG A 415 30.59 -4.16 0.11
CA ARG A 415 30.59 -2.93 -0.70
C ARG A 415 29.28 -2.78 -1.46
N VAL A 416 28.78 -1.55 -1.52
CA VAL A 416 27.64 -1.13 -2.33
C VAL A 416 28.03 0.01 -3.27
N ASP A 417 27.15 0.36 -4.19
CA ASP A 417 27.47 1.34 -5.24
C ASP A 417 27.63 2.75 -4.69
N TYR A 418 26.75 3.16 -3.75
CA TYR A 418 26.67 4.52 -3.23
C TYR A 418 26.73 4.58 -1.70
N GLU A 419 27.28 5.68 -1.17
CA GLU A 419 27.38 5.94 0.28
C GLU A 419 26.00 5.99 0.96
N GLU A 420 25.00 6.63 0.34
CA GLU A 420 23.63 6.65 0.84
C GLU A 420 23.04 5.23 0.98
N THR A 421 23.41 4.34 0.05
CA THR A 421 22.98 2.94 0.11
C THR A 421 23.67 2.22 1.28
N ALA A 422 24.95 2.49 1.51
CA ALA A 422 25.71 1.92 2.61
C ALA A 422 25.14 2.37 3.96
N GLN A 423 24.86 3.66 4.11
CA GLN A 423 24.25 4.23 5.30
C GLN A 423 22.87 3.60 5.56
N GLY A 424 22.04 3.45 4.52
CA GLY A 424 20.75 2.80 4.65
C GLY A 424 20.84 1.32 5.09
N TRP A 425 21.89 0.60 4.70
CA TRP A 425 22.13 -0.76 5.20
C TRP A 425 22.55 -0.75 6.67
N VAL A 426 23.47 0.15 7.06
CA VAL A 426 23.91 0.32 8.45
C VAL A 426 22.74 0.68 9.37
N ASP A 427 21.89 1.61 8.95
CA ASP A 427 20.70 2.01 9.71
C ASP A 427 19.71 0.86 9.87
N ALA A 428 19.46 0.12 8.79
CA ALA A 428 18.57 -1.05 8.82
C ALA A 428 19.10 -2.14 9.77
N ILE A 429 20.39 -2.48 9.67
CA ILE A 429 21.02 -3.48 10.55
C ILE A 429 20.94 -3.04 12.01
N ASN A 430 21.39 -1.81 12.31
CA ASN A 430 21.45 -1.32 13.68
C ASN A 430 20.07 -1.11 14.31
N LYS A 431 19.05 -0.73 13.51
CA LYS A 431 17.66 -0.62 13.96
C LYS A 431 17.07 -1.98 14.30
N SER A 432 17.33 -3.00 13.46
CA SER A 432 16.81 -4.36 13.63
C SER A 432 17.31 -5.03 14.91
N LYS A 433 18.51 -4.64 15.38
CA LYS A 433 19.08 -5.13 16.65
C LYS A 433 18.46 -4.52 17.92
N ARG A 434 17.78 -3.37 17.80
CA ARG A 434 17.17 -2.65 18.94
C ARG A 434 15.72 -3.04 19.18
N SER A 435 15.10 -3.69 18.19
CA SER A 435 13.73 -4.22 18.25
C SER A 435 13.74 -5.67 18.68
#